data_AF-E0VUP5-F1
#
_entry.id   AF-E0VUP5-F1
#
_cell.length_a   1.000
_cell.length_b   1.000
_cell.length_c   1.000
_cell.angle_alpha   90.00
_cell.angle_beta   90.00
_cell.angle_gamma   90.00
#
_symmetry.space_group_name_H-M   'P 1'
#
loop_
_entity.id
_entity.type
_entity.pdbx_description
1 polymer ?
#
loop_
_entity_poly.entity_id
_entity_poly.type
_entity_poly.pdbx_seq_one_letter_code
_entity_poly.pdbx_strand_id
1 'polypeptide(L)'
;MSGLIKSFVNTTFKTISQLNYVPVRHRYYAEKIAKGPTVSKFGYKDKVERRGLLGRLKYSDKVHGMTYKPGNSWTKEKATFGQNDYIDILGDFKLKSFQVKYDVPKWLRGVKGNEFQLLTLKKKVYQGTKFQHEFPEKWTSLNKRINYLYKYLNKRTPTKFSNK
;
A
#
# COMPACT_ATOMS: atom_id res chain seq x y z
N MET A 1 -42.73 -54.11 51.28
CA MET A 1 -41.62 -53.27 50.76
C MET A 1 -41.88 -51.75 50.92
N SER A 2 -42.79 -51.31 51.79
CA SER A 2 -43.19 -49.89 51.93
C SER A 2 -42.72 -49.22 53.25
N GLY A 3 -42.32 -50.00 54.26
CA GLY A 3 -41.85 -49.48 55.54
C GLY A 3 -40.39 -48.97 55.51
N LEU A 4 -39.51 -49.70 54.83
CA LEU A 4 -38.07 -49.37 54.71
C LEU A 4 -37.82 -48.08 53.92
N ILE A 5 -38.62 -47.83 52.88
CA ILE A 5 -38.49 -46.62 52.04
C ILE A 5 -38.96 -45.39 52.83
N LYS A 6 -40.07 -45.51 53.60
CA LYS A 6 -40.58 -44.43 54.46
C LYS A 6 -39.62 -44.10 55.60
N SER A 7 -38.97 -45.10 56.20
CA SER A 7 -37.96 -44.86 57.24
C SER A 7 -36.73 -44.17 56.65
N PHE A 8 -36.28 -44.56 55.45
CA PHE A 8 -35.11 -43.94 54.81
C PHE A 8 -35.37 -42.47 54.45
N VAL A 9 -36.51 -42.18 53.83
CA VAL A 9 -36.91 -40.81 53.45
C VAL A 9 -37.06 -39.91 54.68
N ASN A 10 -37.70 -40.40 55.75
CA ASN A 10 -37.86 -39.62 56.98
C ASN A 10 -36.53 -39.39 57.72
N THR A 11 -35.57 -40.30 57.59
CA THR A 11 -34.22 -40.14 58.17
C THR A 11 -33.42 -39.10 57.38
N THR A 12 -33.48 -39.13 56.05
CA THR A 12 -32.80 -38.15 55.19
C THR A 12 -33.37 -36.74 55.34
N PHE A 13 -34.68 -36.58 55.53
CA PHE A 13 -35.29 -35.26 55.76
C PHE A 13 -34.93 -34.66 57.13
N LYS A 14 -34.85 -35.49 58.19
CA LYS A 14 -34.39 -35.04 59.50
C LYS A 14 -32.94 -34.53 59.47
N THR A 15 -32.05 -35.21 58.75
CA THR A 15 -30.64 -34.79 58.63
C THR A 15 -30.46 -33.48 57.87
N ILE A 16 -31.31 -33.17 56.89
CA ILE A 16 -31.24 -31.91 56.13
C ILE A 16 -31.70 -30.73 57.00
N SER A 17 -32.72 -30.92 57.84
CA SER A 17 -33.23 -29.87 58.74
C SER A 17 -32.28 -29.50 59.90
N GLN A 18 -31.23 -30.30 60.14
CA GLN A 18 -30.23 -30.08 61.19
C GLN A 18 -28.87 -29.62 60.65
N LEU A 19 -28.79 -29.22 59.37
CA LEU A 19 -27.62 -28.54 58.85
C LEU A 19 -27.52 -27.16 59.49
N ASN A 20 -26.83 -27.11 60.63
CA ASN A 20 -26.37 -25.87 61.24
C ASN A 20 -25.54 -25.12 60.19
N TYR A 21 -26.12 -24.08 59.61
CA TYR A 21 -25.41 -23.16 58.72
C TYR A 21 -24.42 -22.38 59.58
N VAL A 22 -23.22 -22.93 59.75
CA VAL A 22 -22.13 -22.23 60.43
C VAL A 22 -21.55 -21.25 59.41
N PRO A 23 -21.75 -19.91 59.55
CA PRO A 23 -21.05 -18.98 58.70
C PRO A 23 -19.56 -19.09 59.01
N VAL A 24 -18.80 -19.69 58.11
CA VAL A 24 -17.35 -19.81 58.23
C VAL A 24 -16.77 -18.40 58.12
N ARG A 25 -16.54 -17.74 59.27
CA ARG A 25 -16.09 -16.33 59.38
C ARG A 25 -14.81 -16.01 58.60
N HIS A 26 -14.04 -17.02 58.19
CA HIS A 26 -12.73 -16.86 57.58
C HIS A 26 -12.68 -17.09 56.06
N ARG A 27 -13.80 -17.41 55.39
CA ARG A 27 -13.82 -17.53 53.91
C ARG A 27 -13.38 -16.24 53.22
N TYR A 28 -13.85 -15.10 53.75
CA TYR A 28 -13.46 -13.77 53.25
C TYR A 28 -11.95 -13.52 53.32
N TYR A 29 -11.28 -14.03 54.36
CA TYR A 29 -9.83 -13.83 54.53
C TYR A 29 -9.01 -14.78 53.66
N ALA A 30 -9.43 -16.04 53.51
CA ALA A 30 -8.78 -17.00 52.60
C ALA A 30 -8.86 -16.55 51.13
N GLU A 31 -10.02 -16.06 50.70
CA GLU A 31 -10.19 -15.50 49.35
C GLU A 31 -9.39 -14.21 49.13
N LYS A 32 -9.24 -13.39 50.19
CA LYS A 32 -8.43 -12.17 50.16
C LYS A 32 -6.93 -12.48 50.07
N ILE A 33 -6.46 -13.52 50.76
CA ILE A 33 -5.07 -14.01 50.64
C ILE A 33 -4.84 -14.59 49.24
N ALA A 34 -5.78 -15.41 48.73
CA ALA A 34 -5.68 -16.02 47.40
C ALA A 34 -5.67 -14.97 46.26
N LYS A 35 -6.38 -13.85 46.44
CA LYS A 35 -6.37 -12.71 45.50
C LYS A 35 -5.08 -11.88 45.54
N GLY A 36 -4.23 -12.06 46.55
CA GLY A 36 -3.01 -11.29 46.76
C GLY A 36 -3.26 -9.84 47.22
N PRO A 37 -2.19 -9.06 47.47
CA PRO A 37 -2.31 -7.67 47.90
C PRO A 37 -3.04 -6.82 46.86
N THR A 38 -4.02 -6.02 47.30
CA THR A 38 -4.77 -5.11 46.43
C THR A 38 -3.83 -4.06 45.84
N VAL A 39 -3.58 -4.15 44.53
CA VAL A 39 -2.72 -3.20 43.81
C VAL A 39 -3.49 -1.88 43.63
N SER A 40 -3.27 -0.91 44.53
CA SER A 40 -4.00 0.38 44.51
C SER A 40 -3.48 1.39 43.48
N LYS A 41 -2.40 1.05 42.75
CA LYS A 41 -1.77 1.90 41.73
C LYS A 41 -1.61 1.13 40.43
N PHE A 42 -2.71 0.83 39.76
CA PHE A 42 -2.64 0.47 38.35
C PHE A 42 -2.13 1.71 37.60
N GLY A 43 -0.87 1.69 37.17
CA GLY A 43 -0.24 2.86 36.54
C GLY A 43 -1.02 3.38 35.33
N TYR A 44 -0.86 4.66 35.01
CA TYR A 44 -1.43 5.25 33.79
C TYR A 44 -0.81 4.57 32.57
N LYS A 45 -1.65 3.90 31.76
CA LYS A 45 -1.23 3.35 30.48
C LYS A 45 -1.43 4.44 29.43
N ASP A 46 -0.33 5.07 29.03
CA ASP A 46 -0.36 6.09 27.97
C ASP A 46 -0.97 5.48 26.70
N LYS A 47 -2.04 6.08 26.18
CA LYS A 47 -2.71 5.60 24.96
C LYS A 47 -1.87 5.91 23.73
N VAL A 48 -0.91 6.82 23.85
CA VAL A 48 -0.07 7.30 22.74
C VAL A 48 1.34 6.73 22.91
N GLU A 49 1.81 5.99 21.92
CA GLU A 49 3.18 5.44 21.91
C GLU A 49 4.19 6.54 21.55
N ARG A 50 4.89 7.06 22.56
CA ARG A 50 5.88 8.16 22.42
C ARG A 50 7.32 7.69 22.18
N ARG A 51 7.53 6.42 21.84
CA ARG A 51 8.85 5.77 21.82
C ARG A 51 9.72 6.13 20.59
N GLY A 52 9.18 6.85 19.60
CA GLY A 52 9.92 7.30 18.41
C GLY A 52 9.04 7.97 17.35
N LEU A 53 9.64 8.34 16.20
CA LEU A 53 8.96 9.01 15.08
C LEU A 53 7.90 8.14 14.38
N LEU A 54 8.04 6.81 14.45
CA LEU A 54 7.09 5.86 13.88
C LEU A 54 6.36 5.14 15.02
N GLY A 55 5.03 5.12 14.97
CA GLY A 55 4.18 4.42 15.95
C GLY A 55 4.29 2.91 15.82
N ARG A 56 5.39 2.31 16.30
CA ARG A 56 5.52 0.84 16.40
C ARG A 56 4.67 0.35 17.57
N LEU A 57 3.49 -0.20 17.28
CA LEU A 57 2.71 -0.91 18.29
C LEU A 57 3.51 -2.15 18.69
N LYS A 58 3.56 -2.47 20.00
CA LYS A 58 4.21 -3.73 20.47
C LYS A 58 3.64 -5.00 19.82
N TYR A 59 2.42 -4.92 19.29
CA TYR A 59 1.69 -6.00 18.63
C TYR A 59 1.34 -5.70 17.16
N SER A 60 1.93 -4.67 16.55
CA SER A 60 1.80 -4.52 15.09
C SER A 60 2.73 -5.51 14.42
N ASP A 61 2.20 -6.26 13.46
CA ASP A 61 3.02 -7.10 12.60
C ASP A 61 4.13 -6.28 11.95
N LYS A 62 5.36 -6.82 12.00
CA LYS A 62 6.47 -6.29 11.21
C LYS A 62 6.02 -6.36 9.75
N VAL A 63 6.02 -5.25 9.01
CA VAL A 63 5.80 -5.29 7.55
C VAL A 63 6.79 -6.30 6.98
N HIS A 64 6.30 -7.46 6.56
CA HIS A 64 7.14 -8.47 5.93
C HIS A 64 7.72 -7.80 4.69
N GLY A 65 9.05 -7.71 4.61
CA GLY A 65 9.69 -7.21 3.40
C GLY A 65 9.21 -8.01 2.20
N MET A 66 9.15 -7.39 1.02
CA MET A 66 8.78 -8.13 -0.20
C MET A 66 9.65 -9.39 -0.31
N THR A 67 9.03 -10.56 -0.44
CA THR A 67 9.74 -11.82 -0.62
C THR A 67 10.65 -11.70 -1.85
N TYR A 68 11.92 -12.08 -1.71
CA TYR A 68 12.87 -12.01 -2.82
C TYR A 68 12.37 -12.86 -3.99
N LYS A 69 12.29 -12.23 -5.17
CA LYS A 69 11.99 -12.90 -6.43
C LYS A 69 13.24 -12.85 -7.31
N PRO A 70 13.95 -13.98 -7.53
CA PRO A 70 15.10 -13.99 -8.42
C PRO A 70 14.66 -13.62 -9.84
N GLY A 71 15.38 -12.71 -10.48
CA GLY A 71 15.13 -12.37 -11.87
C GLY A 71 15.68 -13.44 -12.80
N ASN A 72 14.89 -13.87 -13.80
CA ASN A 72 15.40 -14.71 -14.87
C ASN A 72 16.10 -13.85 -15.93
N SER A 73 17.38 -14.10 -16.20
CA SER A 73 18.17 -13.39 -17.21
C SER A 73 17.86 -13.85 -18.64
N TRP A 74 17.33 -15.07 -18.80
CA TRP A 74 17.05 -15.72 -20.08
C TRP A 74 15.55 -15.80 -20.38
N THR A 75 14.77 -14.80 -19.95
CA THR A 75 13.40 -14.65 -20.44
C THR A 75 13.42 -14.40 -21.95
N LYS A 76 12.38 -14.84 -22.67
CA LYS A 76 12.27 -14.64 -24.12
C LYS A 76 12.54 -13.19 -24.52
N GLU A 77 11.92 -12.24 -23.82
CA GLU A 77 12.09 -10.79 -24.06
C GLU A 77 13.55 -10.33 -23.98
N LYS A 78 14.31 -10.79 -22.97
CA LYS A 78 15.73 -10.43 -22.79
C LYS A 78 16.61 -11.14 -23.81
N ALA A 79 16.33 -12.41 -24.09
CA ALA A 79 17.07 -13.21 -25.04
C ALA A 79 16.89 -12.71 -26.49
N THR A 80 15.71 -12.19 -26.84
CA THR A 80 15.42 -11.64 -28.17
C THR A 80 15.66 -10.13 -28.29
N PHE A 81 16.11 -9.46 -27.22
CA PHE A 81 16.34 -8.02 -27.25
C PHE A 81 17.42 -7.67 -28.29
N GLY A 82 17.13 -6.72 -29.18
CA GLY A 82 18.07 -6.22 -30.18
C GLY A 82 18.17 -7.02 -31.49
N GLN A 83 17.42 -8.12 -31.64
CA GLN A 83 17.50 -8.98 -32.84
C GLN A 83 17.32 -8.24 -34.18
N ASN A 84 16.50 -7.18 -34.22
CA ASN A 84 16.13 -6.45 -35.44
C ASN A 84 16.62 -4.99 -35.47
N ASP A 85 17.62 -4.63 -34.67
CA ASP A 85 18.09 -3.24 -34.57
C ASP A 85 18.82 -2.75 -35.84
N TYR A 86 19.46 -3.67 -36.58
CA TYR A 86 20.23 -3.40 -37.80
C TYR A 86 19.50 -3.79 -39.09
N ILE A 87 18.16 -3.88 -39.03
CA ILE A 87 17.33 -4.24 -40.20
C ILE A 87 17.50 -3.26 -41.37
N ASP A 88 17.86 -2.01 -41.06
CA ASP A 88 18.04 -0.96 -42.04
C ASP A 88 19.35 -1.10 -42.84
N ILE A 89 20.42 -1.61 -42.24
CA ILE A 89 21.73 -1.80 -42.90
C ILE A 89 21.95 -3.22 -43.44
N LEU A 90 21.29 -4.23 -42.86
CA LEU A 90 21.44 -5.64 -43.27
C LEU A 90 20.27 -6.15 -44.14
N GLY A 91 19.22 -5.35 -44.33
CA GLY A 91 18.03 -5.71 -45.12
C GLY A 91 17.91 -4.97 -46.45
N ASP A 92 16.69 -4.87 -46.97
CA ASP A 92 16.37 -4.23 -48.26
C ASP A 92 16.38 -2.68 -48.22
N PHE A 93 16.81 -2.05 -47.13
CA PHE A 93 16.72 -0.59 -46.88
C PHE A 93 15.29 0.03 -46.93
N LYS A 94 14.23 -0.80 -47.08
CA LYS A 94 12.82 -0.37 -47.15
C LYS A 94 12.29 0.13 -45.79
N LEU A 95 12.76 -0.45 -44.70
CA LEU A 95 12.34 -0.16 -43.33
C LEU A 95 13.50 0.42 -42.53
N LYS A 96 13.25 1.54 -41.84
CA LYS A 96 14.24 2.13 -40.92
C LYS A 96 14.04 1.57 -39.51
N SER A 97 15.11 1.37 -38.76
CA SER A 97 15.06 0.69 -37.44
C SER A 97 14.11 1.37 -36.44
N PHE A 98 13.96 2.70 -36.47
CA PHE A 98 13.02 3.39 -35.58
C PHE A 98 11.54 3.09 -35.86
N GLN A 99 11.20 2.60 -37.06
CA GLN A 99 9.83 2.28 -37.45
C GLN A 99 9.35 0.96 -36.82
N VAL A 100 10.28 0.06 -36.47
CA VAL A 100 10.03 -1.25 -35.86
C VAL A 100 9.61 -1.14 -34.40
N LYS A 101 9.79 0.03 -33.75
CA LYS A 101 9.39 0.25 -32.36
C LYS A 101 7.86 0.35 -32.24
N TYR A 102 7.18 -0.78 -32.12
CA TYR A 102 5.72 -0.86 -32.04
C TYR A 102 5.15 -0.39 -30.69
N ASP A 103 5.93 -0.50 -29.62
CA ASP A 103 5.51 -0.09 -28.27
C ASP A 103 5.40 1.43 -28.11
N VAL A 104 6.06 2.18 -29.01
CA VAL A 104 6.13 3.63 -28.96
C VAL A 104 5.08 4.23 -29.91
N PRO A 105 4.33 5.27 -29.48
CA PRO A 105 3.38 5.95 -30.35
C PRO A 105 4.01 6.41 -31.67
N LYS A 106 3.29 6.26 -32.78
CA LYS A 106 3.81 6.55 -34.14
C LYS A 106 4.46 7.94 -34.27
N TRP A 107 3.90 8.95 -33.59
CA TRP A 107 4.41 10.32 -33.61
C TRP A 107 5.69 10.54 -32.80
N LEU A 108 6.07 9.60 -31.94
CA LEU A 108 7.27 9.65 -31.10
C LEU A 108 8.42 8.79 -31.66
N ARG A 109 8.15 7.94 -32.65
CA ARG A 109 9.16 7.05 -33.26
C ARG A 109 10.21 7.86 -34.02
N GLY A 110 11.48 7.71 -33.63
CA GLY A 110 12.61 8.39 -34.25
C GLY A 110 12.72 9.88 -33.93
N VAL A 111 11.89 10.40 -33.01
CA VAL A 111 11.92 11.80 -32.59
C VAL A 111 12.79 11.93 -31.34
N LYS A 112 13.74 12.86 -31.38
CA LYS A 112 14.54 13.29 -30.23
C LYS A 112 14.32 14.77 -30.01
N GLY A 113 14.06 15.19 -28.78
CA GLY A 113 13.81 16.58 -28.47
C GLY A 113 13.54 16.82 -26.98
N ASN A 114 13.46 18.09 -26.61
CA ASN A 114 13.05 18.50 -25.26
C ASN A 114 11.53 18.35 -25.09
N GLU A 115 11.06 18.44 -23.85
CA GLU A 115 9.63 18.31 -23.53
C GLU A 115 8.76 19.28 -24.34
N PHE A 116 9.22 20.53 -24.53
CA PHE A 116 8.48 21.54 -25.28
C PHE A 116 8.26 21.15 -26.75
N GLN A 117 9.30 20.65 -27.41
CA GLN A 117 9.24 20.16 -28.79
C GLN A 117 8.31 18.94 -28.89
N LEU A 118 8.44 18.00 -27.96
CA LEU A 118 7.60 16.79 -27.93
C LEU A 118 6.13 17.11 -27.70
N LEU A 119 5.81 18.04 -26.80
CA LEU A 119 4.43 18.46 -26.54
C LEU A 119 3.87 19.29 -27.69
N THR A 120 4.68 20.11 -28.36
CA THR A 120 4.26 20.83 -29.56
C THR A 120 3.94 19.87 -30.71
N LEU A 121 4.76 18.83 -30.89
CA LEU A 121 4.50 17.76 -31.85
C LEU A 121 3.21 17.00 -31.49
N LYS A 122 3.05 16.63 -30.22
CA LYS A 122 1.84 15.99 -29.69
C LYS A 122 0.61 16.85 -29.96
N LYS A 123 0.69 18.16 -29.71
CA LYS A 123 -0.39 19.12 -29.99
C LYS A 123 -0.75 19.09 -31.47
N LYS A 124 0.24 19.18 -32.36
CA LYS A 124 0.05 19.17 -33.82
C LYS A 124 -0.64 17.88 -34.30
N VAL A 125 -0.26 16.74 -33.74
CA VAL A 125 -0.85 15.43 -34.11
C VAL A 125 -2.30 15.31 -33.67
N TYR A 126 -2.65 15.82 -32.49
CA TYR A 126 -4.02 15.75 -31.98
C TYR A 126 -4.90 16.93 -32.42
N GLN A 127 -4.33 17.97 -33.00
CA GLN A 127 -5.07 19.11 -33.53
C GLN A 127 -5.93 18.68 -34.72
N GLY A 128 -7.23 18.96 -34.66
CA GLY A 128 -8.19 18.52 -35.68
C GLY A 128 -8.67 17.07 -35.52
N THR A 129 -8.25 16.37 -34.47
CA THR A 129 -8.78 15.04 -34.10
C THR A 129 -9.86 15.17 -33.03
N LYS A 130 -10.67 14.12 -32.83
CA LYS A 130 -11.70 14.07 -31.77
C LYS A 130 -11.15 14.21 -30.35
N PHE A 131 -9.83 14.03 -30.16
CA PHE A 131 -9.15 14.13 -28.87
C PHE A 131 -9.47 15.43 -28.12
N GLN A 132 -9.64 16.55 -28.84
CA GLN A 132 -9.95 17.85 -28.23
C GLN A 132 -11.32 17.86 -27.55
N HIS A 133 -12.31 17.21 -28.17
CA HIS A 133 -13.68 17.17 -27.70
C HIS A 133 -13.90 16.03 -26.69
N GLU A 134 -13.28 14.88 -26.91
CA GLU A 134 -13.40 13.70 -26.03
C GLU A 134 -12.62 13.87 -24.72
N PHE A 135 -11.45 14.54 -24.77
CA PHE A 135 -10.58 14.72 -23.61
C PHE A 135 -10.22 16.20 -23.38
N PRO A 136 -11.21 17.07 -23.07
CA PRO A 136 -11.00 18.50 -22.95
C PRO A 136 -10.03 18.86 -21.82
N GLU A 137 -10.08 18.14 -20.69
CA GLU A 137 -9.16 18.35 -19.58
C GLU A 137 -7.70 18.11 -19.99
N LYS A 138 -7.43 16.98 -20.65
CA LYS A 138 -6.07 16.64 -21.13
C LYS A 138 -5.59 17.65 -22.17
N TRP A 139 -6.48 18.14 -23.03
CA TRP A 139 -6.16 19.16 -24.03
C TRP A 139 -5.80 20.50 -23.36
N THR A 140 -6.59 20.96 -22.39
CA THR A 140 -6.27 22.19 -21.66
C THR A 140 -4.98 22.08 -20.86
N SER A 141 -4.74 20.94 -20.19
CA SER A 141 -3.49 20.68 -19.46
C SER A 141 -2.27 20.70 -20.38
N LEU A 142 -2.36 20.06 -21.55
CA LEU A 142 -1.32 20.09 -22.58
C LEU A 142 -1.01 21.52 -23.04
N ASN A 143 -2.04 22.33 -23.30
CA ASN A 143 -1.85 23.74 -23.69
C ASN A 143 -1.23 24.58 -22.57
N LYS A 144 -1.66 24.39 -21.32
CA LYS A 144 -1.06 25.03 -20.15
C LYS A 144 0.42 24.69 -20.02
N ARG A 145 0.78 23.41 -20.18
CA ARG A 145 2.18 22.97 -20.10
C ARG A 145 3.04 23.55 -21.22
N ILE A 146 2.55 23.57 -22.45
CA ILE A 146 3.25 24.20 -23.59
C ILE A 146 3.48 25.69 -23.33
N ASN A 147 2.46 26.42 -22.87
CA ASN A 147 2.57 27.84 -22.58
C ASN A 147 3.55 28.13 -21.43
N TYR A 148 3.52 27.30 -20.38
CA TYR A 148 4.49 27.38 -19.29
C TYR A 148 5.92 27.18 -19.80
N LEU A 149 6.16 26.10 -20.55
CA LEU A 149 7.49 25.79 -21.09
C LEU A 149 7.98 26.87 -22.05
N TYR A 150 7.11 27.42 -22.89
CA TYR A 150 7.44 28.55 -23.77
C TYR A 150 7.93 29.76 -22.96
N LYS A 151 7.19 30.16 -21.92
CA LYS A 151 7.58 31.28 -21.05
C LYS A 151 8.88 30.99 -20.30
N TYR A 152 9.02 29.77 -19.77
CA TYR A 152 10.19 29.38 -18.99
C TYR A 152 11.47 29.34 -19.84
N LEU A 153 11.43 28.65 -20.98
CA LEU A 153 12.57 28.50 -21.87
C LEU A 153 13.00 29.84 -22.48
N ASN A 154 12.06 30.70 -22.85
CA ASN A 154 12.39 31.95 -23.55
C ASN A 154 12.58 33.17 -22.64
N LYS A 155 11.99 33.17 -21.43
CA LYS A 155 12.06 34.34 -20.53
C LYS A 155 12.81 34.10 -19.23
N ARG A 156 12.93 32.86 -18.76
CA ARG A 156 13.54 32.55 -17.45
C ARG A 156 14.83 31.76 -17.54
N THR A 157 15.08 31.08 -18.64
CA THR A 157 16.30 30.31 -18.82
C THR A 157 17.42 31.25 -19.22
N PRO A 158 18.49 31.39 -18.41
CA PRO A 158 19.61 32.22 -18.78
C PRO A 158 20.27 31.62 -20.02
N THR A 159 20.36 32.42 -21.07
CA THR A 159 21.15 32.06 -22.26
C THR A 159 22.58 32.55 -22.05
N LYS A 160 23.52 32.03 -22.85
CA LYS A 160 24.92 32.49 -22.83
C LYS A 160 25.07 34.00 -23.10
N PHE A 161 24.03 34.63 -23.64
CA PHE A 161 23.96 36.05 -23.98
C PHE A 161 23.11 36.87 -22.99
N SER A 162 22.48 36.22 -22.01
CA SER A 162 21.82 36.93 -20.91
C SER A 162 22.91 37.54 -20.04
N ASN A 163 22.92 38.86 -19.90
CA ASN A 163 23.91 39.58 -19.09
C ASN A 163 24.01 38.96 -17.69
N LYS A 164 25.26 38.89 -17.19
CA LYS A 164 25.60 38.44 -15.83
C LYS A 164 25.00 39.36 -14.77
#